data_AF-A0A183D1E4-F1
#
_entry.id   AF-A0A183D1E4-F1
#
_cell.length_a   1.000
_cell.length_b   1.000
_cell.length_c   1.000
_cell.angle_alpha   90.00
_cell.angle_beta   90.00
_cell.angle_gamma   90.00
#
_symmetry.space_group_name_H-M   'P 1'
#
loop_
_entity.id
_entity.type
_entity.pdbx_description
1 polymer ?
#
loop_
_entity_poly.entity_id
_entity_poly.type
_entity_poly.pdbx_seq_one_letter_code
_entity_poly.pdbx_strand_id
1 'polypeptide(L)'
;MLRRTMARYLCLTQVLVLRDISIRVRQRFPTYESVIKAGSPLAHLLQLSLSYMTKEEYDKFKDYQLQEDYNSGRYWAPLNWAFSLVMQARKDGKIKTDIWTAKLFDELRKFQNSMQLVCNYDWVQIPLAYPQVTVGMLFYCGFLICVHWLSPFVSPFEPLPAVPVFYGE
;
A
#
# COMPACT_ATOMS: atom_id res chain seq x y z
N MET A 1 -29.21 -3.49 -1.28
CA MET A 1 -28.31 -2.32 -1.40
C MET A 1 -27.35 -2.19 -0.21
N LEU A 2 -27.82 -2.17 1.05
CA LEU A 2 -27.00 -1.92 2.24
C LEU A 2 -25.69 -2.76 2.35
N ARG A 3 -25.76 -4.08 2.11
CA ARG A 3 -24.57 -4.96 2.11
C ARG A 3 -23.52 -4.58 1.06
N ARG A 4 -23.96 -4.17 -0.15
CA ARG A 4 -23.07 -3.73 -1.23
C ARG A 4 -22.41 -2.40 -0.89
N THR A 5 -23.17 -1.47 -0.31
CA THR A 5 -22.66 -0.17 0.14
C THR A 5 -21.61 -0.33 1.25
N MET A 6 -21.86 -1.24 2.21
CA MET A 6 -20.90 -1.56 3.27
C MET A 6 -19.58 -2.11 2.71
N ALA A 7 -19.66 -3.10 1.81
CA ALA A 7 -18.48 -3.66 1.16
C ALA A 7 -17.70 -2.59 0.37
N ARG A 8 -18.42 -1.70 -0.33
CA ARG A 8 -17.83 -0.58 -1.07
C ARG A 8 -17.04 0.35 -0.15
N TYR A 9 -17.58 0.72 1.02
CA TYR A 9 -16.88 1.58 1.98
C TYR A 9 -15.59 0.93 2.51
N LEU A 10 -15.62 -0.37 2.78
CA LEU A 10 -14.44 -1.11 3.20
C LEU A 10 -13.36 -1.14 2.11
N CYS A 11 -13.75 -1.45 0.87
CA CYS A 11 -12.84 -1.40 -0.27
C CYS A 11 -12.27 0.01 -0.50
N LEU A 12 -13.10 1.04 -0.35
CA LEU A 12 -12.66 2.44 -0.46
C LEU A 12 -11.63 2.78 0.61
N THR A 13 -11.87 2.43 1.89
CA THR A 13 -10.88 2.60 2.96
C THR A 13 -9.56 1.90 2.61
N GLN A 14 -9.61 0.65 2.14
CA GLN A 14 -8.41 -0.09 1.76
C GLN A 14 -7.64 0.61 0.63
N VAL A 15 -8.33 1.08 -0.42
CA VAL A 15 -7.68 1.80 -1.53
C VAL A 15 -7.03 3.09 -1.05
N LEU A 16 -7.69 3.85 -0.16
CA LEU A 16 -7.14 5.09 0.39
C LEU A 16 -5.87 4.83 1.20
N VAL A 17 -5.86 3.82 2.07
CA VAL A 17 -4.65 3.46 2.84
C VAL A 17 -3.54 2.97 1.94
N LEU A 18 -3.83 2.04 1.02
CA LEU A 18 -2.81 1.50 0.13
C LEU A 18 -2.23 2.54 -0.81
N ARG A 19 -2.98 3.59 -1.17
CA ARG A 19 -2.46 4.69 -1.98
C ARG A 19 -1.45 5.56 -1.22
N ASP A 20 -1.63 5.69 0.09
CA ASP A 20 -0.71 6.47 0.93
C ASP A 20 0.59 5.67 1.19
N ILE A 21 0.53 4.34 1.25
CA ILE A 21 1.69 3.48 1.56
C ILE A 21 2.38 2.94 0.30
N SER A 22 1.63 2.49 -0.71
CA SER A 22 2.18 1.85 -1.91
C SER A 22 2.35 2.82 -3.07
N ILE A 23 3.58 2.97 -3.54
CA ILE A 23 3.92 3.78 -4.72
C ILE A 23 3.14 3.33 -5.96
N ARG A 24 2.94 2.03 -6.16
CA ARG A 24 2.20 1.48 -7.32
C ARG A 24 0.74 1.93 -7.32
N VAL A 25 0.11 1.94 -6.14
CA VAL A 25 -1.29 2.36 -6.00
C VAL A 25 -1.40 3.88 -6.12
N ARG A 26 -0.43 4.63 -5.59
CA ARG A 26 -0.32 6.07 -5.78
C ARG A 26 -0.18 6.48 -7.24
N GLN A 27 0.61 5.74 -8.01
CA GLN A 27 0.76 5.97 -9.46
C GLN A 27 -0.53 5.67 -10.23
N ARG A 28 -1.28 4.63 -9.83
CA ARG A 28 -2.56 4.28 -10.44
C ARG A 28 -3.67 5.27 -10.11
N PHE A 29 -3.65 5.83 -8.89
CA PHE A 29 -4.66 6.78 -8.40
C PHE A 29 -4.00 8.03 -7.81
N PRO A 30 -3.45 8.93 -8.65
CA PRO A 30 -2.67 10.08 -8.16
C PRO A 30 -3.53 11.11 -7.43
N THR A 31 -4.79 11.29 -7.85
CA THR A 31 -5.73 12.25 -7.26
C THR A 31 -6.96 11.56 -6.69
N TYR A 32 -7.63 12.15 -5.70
CA TYR A 32 -8.90 11.64 -5.20
C TYR A 32 -9.98 11.61 -6.31
N GLU A 33 -9.95 12.57 -7.23
CA GLU A 33 -10.82 12.55 -8.41
C GLU A 33 -10.59 11.35 -9.31
N SER A 34 -9.35 10.85 -9.41
CA SER A 34 -9.05 9.63 -10.16
C SER A 34 -9.66 8.40 -9.51
N VAL A 35 -9.81 8.37 -8.18
CA VAL A 35 -10.49 7.28 -7.45
C VAL A 35 -12.00 7.27 -7.77
N ILE A 36 -12.60 8.45 -7.92
CA ILE A 36 -14.00 8.62 -8.32
C ILE A 36 -14.19 8.20 -9.78
N LYS A 37 -13.32 8.73 -10.67
CA LYS A 37 -13.37 8.48 -12.11
C LYS A 37 -13.04 7.03 -12.46
N ALA A 38 -12.15 6.36 -11.74
CA ALA A 38 -11.77 4.97 -12.01
C ALA A 38 -12.92 3.96 -11.87
N GLY A 39 -14.02 4.35 -11.22
CA GLY A 39 -15.28 3.59 -11.25
C GLY A 39 -16.04 3.67 -12.58
N SER A 40 -15.59 4.49 -13.55
CA SER A 40 -16.31 4.77 -14.80
C SER A 40 -15.72 4.09 -16.06
N PRO A 41 -14.41 4.14 -16.40
CA PRO A 41 -13.91 3.56 -17.64
C PRO A 41 -13.56 2.06 -17.54
N LEU A 42 -13.25 1.52 -16.36
CA LEU A 42 -13.05 0.07 -16.13
C LEU A 42 -14.37 -0.62 -15.73
N ALA A 43 -15.52 0.00 -16.00
CA ALA A 43 -16.83 -0.59 -15.71
C ALA A 43 -17.38 -1.43 -16.89
N HIS A 44 -16.76 -1.38 -18.07
CA HIS A 44 -17.28 -2.07 -19.25
C HIS A 44 -17.14 -3.60 -19.20
N LEU A 45 -16.16 -4.14 -18.46
CA LEU A 45 -15.93 -5.59 -18.34
C LEU A 45 -16.47 -6.19 -17.04
N LEU A 46 -16.96 -5.36 -16.10
CA LEU A 46 -17.62 -5.80 -14.87
C LEU A 46 -18.89 -4.98 -14.69
N GLN A 47 -19.93 -5.47 -15.34
CA GLN A 47 -21.30 -4.98 -15.28
C GLN A 47 -21.88 -5.19 -13.87
N LEU A 48 -21.44 -4.42 -12.84
CA LEU A 48 -22.20 -4.15 -11.61
C LEU A 48 -21.50 -3.10 -10.70
N SER A 49 -22.07 -1.90 -10.63
CA SER A 49 -22.01 -0.95 -9.48
C SER A 49 -20.70 -0.84 -8.67
N LEU A 50 -19.64 -0.22 -9.22
CA LEU A 50 -18.45 0.12 -8.43
C LEU A 50 -17.92 1.54 -8.73
N SER A 51 -18.77 2.55 -8.61
CA SER A 51 -18.27 3.90 -8.27
C SER A 51 -17.90 3.86 -6.79
N TYR A 52 -16.61 3.82 -6.46
CA TYR A 52 -16.12 3.67 -5.09
C TYR A 52 -16.60 4.81 -4.16
N MET A 53 -16.89 5.98 -4.72
CA MET A 53 -17.41 7.16 -4.03
C MET A 53 -18.55 7.76 -4.86
N THR A 54 -19.72 8.00 -4.27
CA THR A 54 -20.80 8.78 -4.91
C THR A 54 -20.44 10.26 -4.90
N LYS A 55 -20.97 11.08 -5.83
CA LYS A 55 -20.71 12.54 -5.88
C LYS A 55 -21.07 13.24 -4.56
N GLU A 56 -22.19 12.86 -3.94
CA GLU A 56 -22.61 13.35 -2.62
C GLU A 56 -21.66 12.95 -1.48
N GLU A 57 -21.05 11.76 -1.56
CA GLU A 57 -20.06 11.29 -0.58
C GLU A 57 -18.73 12.01 -0.77
N TYR A 58 -18.38 12.35 -2.02
CA TYR A 58 -17.23 13.18 -2.33
C TYR A 58 -17.40 14.62 -1.83
N ASP A 59 -18.59 15.21 -1.97
CA ASP A 59 -18.84 16.56 -1.49
C ASP A 59 -18.72 16.61 0.05
N LYS A 60 -19.22 15.60 0.77
CA LYS A 60 -18.97 15.44 2.21
C LYS A 60 -17.50 15.23 2.53
N PHE A 61 -16.81 14.42 1.74
CA PHE A 61 -15.37 14.19 1.89
C PHE A 61 -14.55 15.48 1.70
N LYS A 62 -14.96 16.32 0.75
CA LYS A 62 -14.36 17.64 0.48
C LYS A 62 -14.66 18.64 1.59
N ASP A 63 -15.85 18.57 2.20
CA ASP A 63 -16.20 19.41 3.36
C ASP A 63 -15.30 19.08 4.56
N TYR A 64 -15.08 17.80 4.86
CA TYR A 64 -14.07 17.38 5.85
C TYR A 64 -12.64 17.83 5.47
N GLN A 65 -12.33 17.93 4.18
CA GLN A 65 -11.03 18.41 3.68
C GLN A 65 -10.80 19.91 3.93
N LEU A 66 -11.85 20.71 4.12
CA LEU A 66 -11.75 22.15 4.38
C LEU A 66 -11.57 22.48 5.87
N GLN A 67 -11.87 21.55 6.78
CA GLN A 67 -11.76 21.76 8.23
C GLN A 67 -10.43 21.31 8.84
N GLU A 68 -9.73 20.35 8.22
CA GLU A 68 -8.45 19.86 8.71
C GLU A 68 -7.30 20.26 7.78
N ASP A 69 -6.57 21.32 8.15
CA ASP A 69 -5.34 21.80 7.48
C ASP A 69 -4.20 20.75 7.46
N TYR A 70 -4.39 19.61 8.13
CA TYR A 70 -3.41 18.54 8.19
C TYR A 70 -3.65 17.48 7.12
N ASN A 71 -2.61 17.25 6.32
CA ASN A 71 -2.48 16.20 5.29
C ASN A 71 -2.53 14.76 5.87
N SER A 72 -3.09 14.55 7.06
CA SER A 72 -3.12 13.30 7.81
C SER A 72 -4.28 12.42 7.35
N GLY A 73 -3.96 11.42 6.52
CA GLY A 73 -4.66 10.12 6.47
C GLY A 73 -6.18 10.13 6.48
N ARG A 74 -6.80 10.56 5.38
CA ARG A 74 -8.27 10.61 5.17
C ARG A 74 -8.97 9.24 5.03
N TYR A 75 -8.32 8.15 5.43
CA TYR A 75 -8.82 6.78 5.26
C TYR A 75 -9.87 6.37 6.31
N TRP A 76 -9.95 7.10 7.43
CA TRP A 76 -10.89 6.83 8.51
C TRP A 76 -12.34 7.19 8.16
N ALA A 77 -12.55 8.15 7.24
CA ALA A 77 -13.89 8.65 6.92
C ALA A 77 -14.83 7.58 6.32
N PRO A 78 -14.44 6.81 5.28
CA PRO A 78 -15.31 5.76 4.75
C PRO A 78 -15.56 4.62 5.74
N LEU A 79 -14.60 4.34 6.61
CA LEU A 79 -14.75 3.36 7.68
C LEU A 79 -15.80 3.81 8.70
N ASN A 80 -15.80 5.10 9.08
CA ASN A 80 -16.83 5.68 9.95
C ASN A 80 -18.23 5.65 9.30
N TRP A 81 -18.31 5.84 7.98
CA TRP A 81 -19.58 5.66 7.25
C TRP A 81 -20.05 4.21 7.25
N ALA A 82 -19.14 3.23 7.21
CA ALA A 82 -19.50 1.82 7.37
C ALA A 82 -20.08 1.56 8.76
N PHE A 83 -19.47 2.06 9.83
CA PHE A 83 -20.02 1.96 11.20
C PHE A 83 -21.39 2.63 11.34
N SER A 84 -21.56 3.82 10.76
CA SER A 84 -22.83 4.54 10.76
C SER A 84 -23.93 3.77 10.01
N LEU A 85 -23.57 3.10 8.91
CA LEU A 85 -24.49 2.30 8.11
C LEU A 85 -24.95 1.02 8.85
N VAL A 86 -24.09 0.42 9.68
CA VAL A 86 -24.49 -0.66 10.60
C VAL A 86 -25.49 -0.17 11.64
N MET A 87 -25.23 0.99 12.24
CA MET A 87 -26.13 1.57 13.24
C MET A 87 -27.50 1.94 12.64
N GLN A 88 -27.52 2.46 11.42
CA GLN A 88 -28.76 2.72 10.67
C GLN A 88 -29.49 1.41 10.35
N ALA A 89 -28.78 0.35 9.91
CA ALA A 89 -29.39 -0.95 9.66
C ALA A 89 -30.05 -1.55 10.93
N ARG A 90 -29.51 -1.25 12.11
CA ARG A 90 -30.10 -1.64 13.38
C ARG A 90 -31.35 -0.83 13.72
N LYS A 91 -31.33 0.49 13.51
CA LYS A 91 -32.51 1.37 13.69
C LYS A 91 -33.65 1.00 12.75
N ASP A 92 -33.33 0.65 11.50
CA ASP A 92 -34.28 0.20 10.48
C ASP A 92 -34.86 -1.20 10.77
N GLY A 93 -34.44 -1.88 11.85
CA GLY A 93 -34.88 -3.24 12.19
C GLY A 93 -34.38 -4.32 11.23
N LYS A 94 -33.45 -4.01 10.31
CA LYS A 94 -32.87 -4.98 9.36
C LYS A 94 -31.97 -6.00 10.08
N ILE A 95 -31.40 -5.61 11.21
CA ILE A 95 -30.63 -6.48 12.11
C ILE A 95 -31.49 -6.79 13.33
N LYS A 96 -31.84 -8.07 13.52
CA LYS A 96 -32.84 -8.53 14.51
C LYS A 96 -32.36 -8.50 15.96
N THR A 97 -31.05 -8.63 16.21
CA THR A 97 -30.51 -8.79 17.58
C THR A 97 -29.25 -7.96 17.75
N ASP A 98 -29.06 -7.40 18.94
CA ASP A 98 -27.90 -6.59 19.28
C ASP A 98 -26.59 -7.38 19.25
N ILE A 99 -26.64 -8.68 19.53
CA ILE A 99 -25.49 -9.60 19.43
C ILE A 99 -24.93 -9.65 18.00
N TRP A 100 -25.80 -9.68 16.99
CA TRP A 100 -25.38 -9.68 15.58
C TRP A 100 -24.77 -8.34 15.17
N THR A 101 -25.31 -7.25 15.72
CA THR A 101 -24.77 -5.90 15.51
C THR A 101 -23.38 -5.79 16.13
N ALA A 102 -23.21 -6.22 17.38
CA ALA A 102 -21.91 -6.23 18.07
C ALA A 102 -20.86 -7.04 17.31
N LYS A 103 -21.22 -8.24 16.86
CA LYS A 103 -20.32 -9.08 16.05
C LYS A 103 -19.90 -8.40 14.74
N LEU A 104 -20.80 -7.64 14.11
CA LEU A 104 -20.46 -6.87 12.91
C LEU A 104 -19.50 -5.72 13.22
N PHE A 105 -19.68 -5.04 14.35
CA PHE A 105 -18.75 -4.02 14.84
C PHE A 105 -17.36 -4.62 15.16
N ASP A 106 -17.31 -5.83 15.72
CA ASP A 106 -16.05 -6.53 16.01
C ASP A 106 -15.27 -6.84 14.73
N GLU A 107 -15.94 -7.34 13.68
CA GLU A 107 -15.29 -7.60 12.39
C GLU A 107 -14.82 -6.30 11.70
N LEU A 108 -15.61 -5.23 11.78
CA LEU A 108 -15.20 -3.91 11.28
C LEU A 108 -13.99 -3.36 12.04
N ARG A 109 -13.95 -3.53 13.36
CA ARG A 109 -12.81 -3.12 14.21
C ARG A 109 -11.58 -3.97 13.93
N LYS A 110 -11.75 -5.26 13.67
CA LYS A 110 -10.65 -6.14 13.26
C LYS A 110 -10.05 -5.69 11.92
N PHE A 111 -10.88 -5.33 10.95
CA PHE A 111 -10.43 -4.74 9.69
C PHE A 111 -9.69 -3.41 9.92
N GLN A 112 -10.22 -2.52 10.76
CA GLN A 112 -9.56 -1.27 11.12
C GLN A 112 -8.17 -1.49 11.71
N ASN A 113 -8.06 -2.38 12.69
CA ASN A 113 -6.79 -2.71 13.34
C ASN A 113 -5.78 -3.26 12.35
N SER A 114 -6.24 -4.11 11.42
CA SER A 114 -5.38 -4.67 10.37
C SER A 114 -4.84 -3.58 9.46
N MET A 115 -5.67 -2.59 9.11
CA MET A 115 -5.26 -1.50 8.25
C MET A 115 -4.36 -0.48 8.97
N GLN A 116 -4.63 -0.20 10.24
CA GLN A 116 -3.79 0.62 11.10
C GLN A 116 -2.41 -0.02 11.33
N LEU A 117 -2.34 -1.34 11.44
CA LEU A 117 -1.08 -2.06 11.54
C LEU A 117 -0.19 -1.80 10.31
N VAL A 118 -0.76 -1.82 9.10
CA VAL A 118 -0.01 -1.51 7.87
C VAL A 118 0.48 -0.06 7.90
N CYS A 119 -0.35 0.89 8.33
CA CYS A 119 0.09 2.29 8.52
C CYS A 119 1.22 2.41 9.54
N ASN A 120 1.18 1.67 10.64
CA ASN A 120 2.21 1.70 11.68
C ASN A 120 3.55 1.16 11.15
N TYR A 121 3.53 0.13 10.30
CA TYR A 121 4.74 -0.38 9.63
C TYR A 121 5.35 0.62 8.65
N ASP A 122 4.53 1.44 7.99
CA ASP A 122 5.02 2.50 7.11
C ASP A 122 5.57 3.69 7.91
N TRP A 123 4.92 4.05 9.02
CA TRP A 123 5.34 5.15 9.87
C TRP A 123 6.63 4.83 10.64
N VAL A 124 6.75 3.65 11.24
CA VAL A 124 7.93 3.26 12.02
C VAL A 124 8.86 2.43 11.13
N GLN A 125 9.76 3.14 10.45
CA GLN A 125 10.85 2.51 9.71
C GLN A 125 11.88 1.90 10.68
N ILE A 126 12.49 0.78 10.28
CA ILE A 126 13.58 0.15 11.04
C ILE A 126 14.70 1.19 11.23
N PRO A 127 15.30 1.32 12.43
CA PRO A 127 16.33 2.32 12.67
C PRO A 127 17.47 2.13 11.67
N LEU A 128 17.84 3.22 10.99
CA LEU A 128 18.79 3.23 9.88
C LEU A 128 20.14 2.57 10.22
N ALA A 129 20.54 2.60 11.49
CA ALA A 129 21.75 1.95 11.99
C ALA A 129 21.77 0.42 11.76
N TYR A 130 20.63 -0.27 11.84
CA TYR A 130 20.56 -1.72 11.66
C TYR A 130 21.01 -2.17 10.25
N PRO A 131 20.42 -1.67 9.15
CA PRO A 131 20.88 -2.01 7.81
C PRO A 131 22.28 -1.45 7.51
N GLN A 132 22.66 -0.28 8.05
CA GLN A 132 23.99 0.29 7.85
C GLN A 132 25.12 -0.57 8.45
N VAL A 133 24.97 -1.01 9.70
CA VAL A 133 25.98 -1.87 10.36
C VAL A 133 25.98 -3.26 9.71
N THR A 134 24.80 -3.82 9.46
CA THR A 134 24.70 -5.19 8.97
C THR A 134 25.11 -5.31 7.50
N VAL A 135 24.59 -4.47 6.62
CA VAL A 135 24.87 -4.55 5.17
C VAL A 135 26.10 -3.73 4.81
N GLY A 136 26.19 -2.50 5.31
CA GLY A 136 27.30 -1.62 4.99
C GLY A 136 28.61 -2.12 5.60
N MET A 137 28.66 -2.27 6.92
CA MET A 137 29.93 -2.58 7.57
C MET A 137 30.36 -4.03 7.34
N LEU A 138 29.51 -5.02 7.66
CA LEU A 138 29.93 -6.43 7.61
C LEU A 138 30.16 -6.94 6.19
N PHE A 139 29.26 -6.66 5.24
CA PHE A 139 29.44 -7.16 3.87
C PHE A 139 30.54 -6.41 3.11
N TYR A 140 30.62 -5.06 3.18
CA TYR A 140 31.70 -4.35 2.48
C TYR A 140 33.06 -4.62 3.10
N CYS A 141 33.20 -4.61 4.44
CA CYS A 141 34.49 -4.96 5.05
C CYS A 141 34.87 -6.40 4.77
N GLY A 142 33.93 -7.35 4.85
CA GLY A 142 34.16 -8.76 4.49
C GLY A 142 34.59 -8.93 3.03
N PHE A 143 33.93 -8.25 2.10
CA PHE A 143 34.29 -8.28 0.68
C PHE A 143 35.68 -7.68 0.42
N LEU A 144 36.01 -6.53 1.02
CA LEU A 144 37.32 -5.89 0.88
C LEU A 144 38.44 -6.77 1.44
N ILE A 145 38.20 -7.41 2.58
CA ILE A 145 39.10 -8.40 3.16
C ILE A 145 39.30 -9.53 2.16
N CYS A 146 38.25 -10.18 1.66
CA CYS A 146 38.36 -11.25 0.66
C CYS A 146 39.13 -10.83 -0.60
N VAL A 147 38.90 -9.63 -1.14
CA VAL A 147 39.63 -9.12 -2.32
C VAL A 147 41.11 -8.92 -2.01
N HIS A 148 41.45 -8.37 -0.83
CA HIS A 148 42.84 -8.19 -0.41
C HIS A 148 43.55 -9.52 -0.14
N TRP A 149 42.85 -10.52 0.41
CA TRP A 149 43.41 -11.86 0.59
C TRP A 149 43.54 -12.64 -0.72
N LEU A 150 42.73 -12.32 -1.75
CA LEU A 150 42.80 -12.95 -3.07
C LEU A 150 43.80 -12.25 -4.01
N SER A 151 44.19 -11.00 -3.73
CA SER A 151 45.13 -10.25 -4.57
C SER A 151 46.49 -10.93 -4.78
N PRO A 152 47.06 -11.73 -3.85
CA PRO A 152 48.28 -12.48 -4.10
C PRO A 152 48.09 -13.74 -4.97
N PHE A 153 46.86 -14.22 -5.14
CA PHE A 153 46.52 -15.44 -5.91
C PHE A 153 46.10 -15.17 -7.36
N VAL A 154 45.78 -13.92 -7.71
CA VAL A 154 45.62 -13.48 -9.10
C VAL A 154 47.01 -13.12 -9.64
N SER A 155 47.69 -14.09 -10.24
CA SER A 155 48.87 -13.84 -11.05
C SER A 155 48.55 -12.85 -12.18
N PRO A 156 49.44 -11.92 -12.56
CA PRO A 156 49.27 -11.16 -13.80
C PRO A 156 49.11 -12.17 -14.94
N PHE A 157 48.07 -12.01 -15.75
CA PHE A 157 47.84 -12.81 -16.94
C PHE A 157 49.10 -12.73 -17.81
N GLU A 158 49.87 -13.82 -17.84
CA GLU A 158 51.07 -13.94 -18.65
C GLU A 158 50.62 -13.79 -20.12
N PRO A 159 51.11 -12.78 -20.87
CA PRO A 159 50.71 -12.63 -22.26
C PRO A 159 51.13 -13.90 -23.00
N LEU A 160 50.15 -14.59 -23.60
CA LEU A 160 50.38 -15.79 -24.42
C LEU A 160 51.56 -15.53 -25.37
N PRO A 161 52.53 -16.46 -25.49
CA PRO A 161 53.65 -16.29 -26.40
C PRO A 161 53.12 -16.04 -27.82
N ALA A 162 53.61 -14.98 -28.44
CA ALA A 162 53.22 -14.61 -29.79
C ALA A 162 53.39 -15.81 -30.74
N VAL A 163 52.28 -16.28 -31.32
CA VAL A 163 52.30 -17.31 -32.35
C VAL A 163 53.09 -16.76 -33.54
N PRO A 164 54.19 -17.40 -33.98
CA PRO A 164 54.90 -16.94 -35.17
C PRO A 164 53.96 -17.07 -36.38
N VAL A 165 53.62 -15.94 -36.98
CA VAL A 165 52.90 -15.88 -38.26
C VAL A 165 53.89 -16.34 -39.33
N PHE A 166 53.82 -17.61 -39.72
CA PHE A 166 54.50 -18.12 -40.91
C PHE A 166 53.86 -17.45 -42.13
N TYR A 167 54.53 -16.45 -42.70
CA TYR A 167 54.25 -16.02 -44.06
C TYR A 167 54.78 -17.11 -45.00
N GLY A 168 53.88 -17.83 -45.66
CA GLY A 168 54.25 -18.71 -46.77
C GLY A 168 54.70 -17.88 -47.96
N GLU A 169 55.88 -18.20 -48.48
CA GLU A 169 56.33 -17.81 -49.83
C GLU A 169 55.52 -18.52 -50.91
#